data_AF-A0A7V5U334-F1
#
_entry.id   AF-A0A7V5U334-F1
#
_cell.length_a   1.000
_cell.length_b   1.000
_cell.length_c   1.000
_cell.angle_alpha   90.00
_cell.angle_beta   90.00
_cell.angle_gamma   90.00
#
_symmetry.space_group_name_H-M   'P 1'
#
loop_
_entity.id
_entity.type
_entity.pdbx_description
1 polymer ?
#
loop_
_entity_poly.entity_id
_entity_poly.type
_entity_poly.pdbx_seq_one_letter_code
_entity_poly.pdbx_strand_id
1 'polypeptide(L)'
;GSVPIFREEEVGLVARRKGLTRAFVAMEKALTFPGPKICVVGNAPTALLPLLEAMEGPNPPALVIGVPVGLVGAAEVKEELARKRSPFITLRGTRGGSPVAAALVNALLGLAAYENASTTSP
;
A
#
# COMPACT_ATOMS: atom_id res chain seq x y z
N GLY A 1 -0.17 19.27 -13.41
CA GLY A 1 -0.21 18.28 -12.32
C GLY A 1 -0.31 16.90 -12.92
N SER A 2 0.56 15.98 -12.53
CA SER A 2 0.55 14.61 -13.05
C SER A 2 -0.78 13.91 -12.76
N VAL A 3 -1.35 13.24 -13.76
CA VAL A 3 -2.53 12.39 -13.57
C VAL A 3 -2.16 11.24 -12.61
N PRO A 4 -2.97 10.94 -11.59
CA PRO A 4 -2.70 9.78 -10.73
C PRO A 4 -2.67 8.48 -11.54
N ILE A 5 -1.71 7.58 -11.28
CA ILE A 5 -1.51 6.32 -12.02
C ILE A 5 -2.81 5.54 -12.22
N PHE A 6 -3.62 5.43 -11.16
CA PHE A 6 -4.90 4.72 -11.19
C PHE A 6 -5.88 5.26 -12.26
N ARG A 7 -5.78 6.55 -12.62
CA ARG A 7 -6.62 7.25 -13.61
C ARG A 7 -6.05 7.20 -15.03
N GLU A 8 -4.82 6.74 -15.22
CA GLU A 8 -4.24 6.59 -16.56
C GLU A 8 -5.06 5.61 -17.41
N GLU A 9 -5.25 5.93 -18.68
CA GLU A 9 -6.04 5.12 -19.61
C GLU A 9 -5.40 3.76 -19.86
N GLU A 10 -4.08 3.73 -20.04
CA GLU A 10 -3.28 2.51 -20.21
C GLU A 10 -3.53 1.49 -19.08
N VAL A 11 -3.56 1.95 -17.82
CA VAL A 11 -3.86 1.10 -16.65
C VAL A 11 -5.25 0.49 -16.77
N GLY A 12 -6.23 1.27 -17.23
CA GLY A 12 -7.58 0.78 -17.51
C GLY A 12 -7.62 -0.28 -18.61
N LEU A 13 -6.89 -0.07 -19.71
CA LEU A 13 -6.83 -1.01 -20.83
C LEU A 13 -6.13 -2.32 -20.44
N VAL A 14 -5.01 -2.25 -19.72
CA VAL A 14 -4.29 -3.44 -19.22
C VAL A 14 -5.15 -4.21 -18.23
N ALA A 15 -5.83 -3.53 -17.30
CA ALA A 15 -6.74 -4.16 -16.34
C ALA A 15 -7.84 -4.97 -17.04
N ARG A 16 -8.50 -4.38 -18.05
CA ARG A 16 -9.53 -5.08 -18.85
C ARG A 16 -8.96 -6.28 -19.60
N ARG A 17 -7.81 -6.13 -20.27
CA ARG A 17 -7.17 -7.22 -21.02
C ARG A 17 -6.75 -8.40 -20.14
N LYS A 18 -6.27 -8.13 -18.92
CA LYS A 18 -5.82 -9.16 -17.97
C LYS A 18 -6.95 -9.72 -17.09
N GLY A 19 -8.16 -9.17 -17.13
CA GLY A 19 -9.24 -9.54 -16.20
C GLY A 19 -8.96 -9.12 -14.75
N LEU A 20 -8.15 -8.09 -14.54
CA LEU A 20 -7.74 -7.59 -13.22
C LEU A 20 -8.41 -6.25 -12.91
N THR A 21 -8.36 -5.83 -11.65
CA THR A 21 -8.82 -4.48 -11.28
C THR A 21 -7.79 -3.42 -11.67
N ARG A 22 -8.25 -2.19 -11.93
CA ARG A 22 -7.34 -1.04 -12.13
C ARG A 22 -6.41 -0.83 -10.94
N ALA A 23 -6.87 -1.14 -9.73
CA ALA A 23 -6.08 -0.96 -8.50
C ALA A 23 -4.89 -1.91 -8.44
N PHE A 24 -5.08 -3.17 -8.87
CA PHE A 24 -4.02 -4.15 -9.03
C PHE A 24 -2.97 -3.65 -10.02
N VAL A 25 -3.39 -3.33 -11.24
CA VAL A 25 -2.46 -2.91 -12.32
C VAL A 25 -1.74 -1.60 -12.00
N ALA A 26 -2.43 -0.65 -11.36
CA ALA A 26 -1.80 0.60 -10.92
C ALA A 26 -0.68 0.33 -9.90
N MET A 27 -0.87 -0.65 -9.01
CA MET A 27 0.12 -1.00 -8.01
C MET A 27 1.29 -1.79 -8.61
N GLU A 28 1.04 -2.72 -9.55
CA GLU A 28 2.12 -3.33 -10.36
C GLU A 28 2.98 -2.24 -11.02
N LYS A 29 2.35 -1.26 -11.67
CA LYS A 29 3.05 -0.14 -12.31
C LYS A 29 3.85 0.68 -11.30
N ALA A 30 3.26 1.03 -10.15
CA ALA A 30 3.93 1.79 -9.09
C ALA A 30 5.16 1.07 -8.51
N LEU A 31 5.13 -0.26 -8.42
CA LEU A 31 6.26 -1.06 -7.94
C LEU A 31 7.49 -0.98 -8.87
N THR A 32 7.30 -0.65 -10.15
CA THR A 32 8.41 -0.50 -11.11
C THR A 32 9.19 0.81 -10.94
N PHE A 33 8.67 1.76 -10.16
CA PHE A 33 9.34 3.04 -9.96
C PHE A 33 10.62 2.86 -9.14
N PRO A 34 11.69 3.60 -9.47
CA PRO A 34 12.98 3.46 -8.79
C PRO A 34 12.91 3.93 -7.33
N GLY A 35 13.81 3.40 -6.50
CA GLY A 35 13.97 3.80 -5.10
C GLY A 35 13.13 3.02 -4.10
N PRO A 36 13.38 3.22 -2.79
CA PRO A 36 12.61 2.61 -1.71
C PRO A 36 11.17 3.14 -1.72
N LYS A 37 10.21 2.26 -1.42
CA LYS A 37 8.78 2.55 -1.53
C LYS A 37 8.06 2.28 -0.20
N ILE A 38 7.25 3.23 0.24
CA ILE A 38 6.21 3.02 1.25
C ILE A 38 4.88 2.92 0.50
N CYS A 39 4.27 1.74 0.50
CA CYS A 39 3.03 1.48 -0.22
C CYS A 39 1.86 1.54 0.76
N VAL A 40 0.83 2.33 0.44
CA VAL A 40 -0.31 2.58 1.34
C VAL A 40 -1.62 2.24 0.63
N VAL A 41 -2.37 1.28 1.19
CA VAL A 41 -3.64 0.81 0.65
C VAL A 41 -4.74 1.01 1.69
N GLY A 42 -5.59 2.02 1.48
CA GLY A 42 -6.72 2.34 2.36
C GLY A 42 -8.09 1.95 1.82
N ASN A 43 -8.24 1.65 0.52
CA ASN A 43 -9.56 1.41 -0.08
C ASN A 43 -9.67 0.01 -0.69
N ALA A 44 -9.11 -0.19 -1.88
CA ALA A 44 -9.31 -1.41 -2.65
C ALA A 44 -8.48 -2.59 -2.11
N PRO A 45 -9.11 -3.69 -1.63
CA PRO A 45 -8.39 -4.89 -1.21
C PRO A 45 -7.48 -5.46 -2.31
N THR A 46 -7.93 -5.40 -3.56
CA THR A 46 -7.20 -5.90 -4.72
C THR A 46 -5.89 -5.15 -5.02
N ALA A 47 -5.69 -3.96 -4.44
CA ALA A 47 -4.42 -3.25 -4.54
C ALA A 47 -3.32 -3.84 -3.64
N LEU A 48 -3.67 -4.65 -2.63
CA LEU A 48 -2.68 -5.33 -1.79
C LEU A 48 -2.09 -6.57 -2.47
N LEU A 49 -2.83 -7.24 -3.34
CA LEU A 49 -2.40 -8.50 -3.98
C LEU A 49 -1.01 -8.41 -4.65
N PRO A 50 -0.72 -7.45 -5.55
CA PRO A 50 0.61 -7.36 -6.16
C PRO A 50 1.70 -6.94 -5.14
N LEU A 51 1.32 -6.30 -4.03
CA LEU A 51 2.26 -5.98 -2.94
C LEU A 51 2.63 -7.23 -2.15
N LEU A 52 1.68 -8.13 -1.90
CA LEU A 52 1.93 -9.40 -1.21
C LEU A 52 2.94 -10.26 -1.97
N GLU A 53 2.88 -10.25 -3.30
CA GLU A 53 3.86 -10.89 -4.18
C GLU A 53 5.21 -10.15 -4.12
N ALA A 54 5.20 -8.84 -4.29
CA ALA A 54 6.43 -8.03 -4.28
C ALA A 54 7.19 -8.07 -2.95
N MET A 55 6.49 -8.25 -1.82
CA MET A 55 7.09 -8.37 -0.49
C MET A 55 8.00 -9.61 -0.33
N GLU A 56 7.86 -10.62 -1.18
CA GLU A 56 8.70 -11.83 -1.22
C GLU A 56 9.72 -11.78 -2.37
N GLY A 57 9.66 -10.74 -3.20
CA GLY A 57 10.54 -10.55 -4.34
C GLY A 57 11.90 -9.93 -3.98
N PRO A 58 12.75 -9.70 -5.00
CA PRO A 58 14.11 -9.19 -4.80
C PRO A 58 14.18 -7.74 -4.32
N ASN A 59 13.13 -6.95 -4.58
CA ASN A 59 13.05 -5.52 -4.24
C ASN A 59 11.74 -5.22 -3.50
N PRO A 60 11.58 -5.71 -2.25
CA PRO A 60 10.35 -5.52 -1.51
C PRO A 60 10.14 -4.02 -1.18
N PRO A 61 8.88 -3.56 -1.05
CA PRO A 61 8.60 -2.26 -0.46
C PRO A 61 9.23 -2.15 0.93
N ALA A 62 9.72 -0.95 1.28
CA ALA A 62 10.29 -0.69 2.60
C ALA A 62 9.24 -0.81 3.71
N LEU A 63 7.97 -0.50 3.39
CA LEU A 63 6.82 -0.66 4.28
C LEU A 63 5.54 -0.81 3.45
N VAL A 64 4.64 -1.70 3.88
CA VAL A 64 3.26 -1.78 3.38
C VAL A 64 2.26 -1.42 4.49
N ILE A 65 1.50 -0.36 4.30
CA ILE A 65 0.32 -0.05 5.13
C ILE A 65 -0.91 -0.61 4.42
N GLY A 66 -1.38 -1.76 4.86
CA GLY A 66 -2.53 -2.45 4.29
C GLY A 66 -3.76 -2.37 5.19
N VAL A 67 -4.58 -1.34 5.01
CA VAL A 67 -5.83 -1.12 5.74
C VAL A 67 -7.04 -0.90 4.83
N PRO A 68 -7.23 -1.69 3.75
CA PRO A 68 -8.46 -1.60 2.96
C PRO A 68 -9.69 -1.89 3.84
N VAL A 69 -10.77 -1.18 3.54
CA VAL A 69 -12.11 -1.44 4.09
C VAL A 69 -12.91 -2.27 3.09
N GLY A 70 -13.74 -3.17 3.58
CA GLY A 70 -14.66 -3.91 2.71
C GLY A 70 -15.26 -5.12 3.39
N LEU A 71 -16.44 -5.51 2.89
CA LEU A 71 -17.11 -6.76 3.32
C LEU A 71 -16.70 -7.97 2.46
N VAL A 72 -15.95 -7.73 1.38
CA VAL A 72 -15.48 -8.76 0.45
C VAL A 72 -13.97 -8.64 0.30
N GLY A 73 -13.23 -9.70 0.62
CA GLY A 73 -11.79 -9.82 0.37
C GLY A 73 -10.89 -9.01 1.30
N ALA A 74 -11.42 -8.03 2.06
CA ALA A 74 -10.61 -7.17 2.92
C ALA A 74 -10.02 -7.92 4.11
N ALA A 75 -10.80 -8.80 4.75
CA ALA A 75 -10.33 -9.55 5.91
C ALA A 75 -9.27 -10.58 5.49
N GLU A 76 -9.52 -11.27 4.39
CA GLU A 76 -8.67 -12.32 3.83
C GLU A 76 -7.32 -11.75 3.41
N VAL A 77 -7.30 -10.69 2.60
CA VAL A 77 -6.04 -10.11 2.11
C VAL A 77 -5.18 -9.51 3.23
N LYS A 78 -5.81 -9.01 4.30
CA LYS A 78 -5.09 -8.49 5.47
C LYS A 78 -4.55 -9.62 6.36
N GLU A 79 -5.23 -10.76 6.39
CA GLU A 79 -4.69 -11.96 7.05
C GLU A 79 -3.50 -12.53 6.27
N GLU A 80 -3.54 -12.49 4.94
CA GLU A 80 -2.37 -12.82 4.10
C GLU A 80 -1.21 -11.84 4.34
N LEU A 81 -1.49 -10.54 4.39
CA LEU A 81 -0.49 -9.53 4.74
C LEU A 81 0.14 -9.81 6.12
N ALA A 82 -0.68 -10.20 7.10
CA ALA A 82 -0.23 -10.48 8.46
C ALA A 82 0.72 -11.70 8.58
N ARG A 83 0.87 -12.48 7.50
CA ARG A 83 1.81 -13.62 7.42
C ARG A 83 3.14 -13.26 6.77
N LYS A 84 3.26 -12.07 6.18
CA LYS A 84 4.48 -11.64 5.48
C LYS A 84 5.57 -11.28 6.49
N ARG A 85 6.83 -11.50 6.09
CA ARG A 85 8.02 -11.15 6.89
C ARG A 85 8.45 -9.71 6.70
N SER A 86 8.21 -9.14 5.52
CA SER A 86 8.57 -7.75 5.19
C SER A 86 7.73 -6.76 6.01
N PRO A 87 8.24 -5.57 6.35
CA PRO A 87 7.56 -4.64 7.26
C PRO A 87 6.15 -4.26 6.77
N PHE A 88 5.17 -4.37 7.67
CA PHE A 88 3.80 -3.98 7.38
C PHE A 88 3.09 -3.37 8.60
N ILE A 89 2.03 -2.62 8.31
CA ILE A 89 1.01 -2.21 9.29
C ILE A 89 -0.35 -2.60 8.73
N THR A 90 -1.17 -3.27 9.54
CA THR A 90 -2.52 -3.66 9.15
C THR A 90 -3.48 -3.65 10.34
N LEU A 91 -4.78 -3.71 10.03
CA LEU A 91 -5.87 -3.89 10.98
C LEU A 91 -6.65 -5.13 10.53
N ARG A 92 -6.69 -6.21 11.32
CA ARG A 92 -7.41 -7.44 10.94
C ARG A 92 -8.93 -7.23 10.83
N GLY A 93 -9.63 -8.09 10.09
CA GLY A 93 -11.08 -8.03 9.88
C GLY A 93 -11.50 -7.10 8.73
N THR A 94 -12.72 -6.57 8.72
CA THR A 94 -13.30 -5.82 7.57
C THR A 94 -13.13 -4.30 7.64
N ARG A 95 -12.73 -3.77 8.80
CA ARG A 95 -12.56 -2.32 9.04
C ARG A 95 -11.27 -1.79 8.41
N GLY A 96 -11.25 -0.51 8.05
CA GLY A 96 -10.11 0.13 7.40
C GLY A 96 -10.52 1.48 6.83
N GLY A 97 -9.88 1.89 5.75
CA GLY A 97 -10.28 3.08 5.01
C GLY A 97 -9.12 4.05 4.80
N SER A 98 -9.29 4.97 3.85
CA SER A 98 -8.37 6.08 3.61
C SER A 98 -8.11 6.95 4.87
N PRO A 99 -9.09 7.23 5.75
CA PRO A 99 -8.81 7.98 6.99
C PRO A 99 -7.84 7.27 7.92
N VAL A 100 -7.97 5.94 8.08
CA VAL A 100 -7.06 5.13 8.89
C VAL A 100 -5.67 5.12 8.25
N ALA A 101 -5.60 4.94 6.93
CA ALA A 101 -4.35 4.99 6.18
C ALA A 101 -3.63 6.34 6.34
N ALA A 102 -4.36 7.44 6.20
CA ALA A 102 -3.80 8.80 6.36
C ALA A 102 -3.33 9.05 7.80
N ALA A 103 -4.09 8.62 8.80
CA ALA A 103 -3.70 8.73 10.21
C ALA A 103 -2.40 7.97 10.51
N LEU A 104 -2.24 6.75 9.96
CA LEU A 104 -1.01 5.96 10.10
C LEU A 104 0.19 6.66 9.45
N VAL A 105 0.01 7.19 8.23
CA VAL A 105 1.08 7.96 7.56
C VAL A 105 1.45 9.20 8.36
N ASN A 106 0.46 9.96 8.85
CA ASN A 106 0.70 11.15 9.66
C ASN A 106 1.42 10.82 10.97
N ALA A 107 1.07 9.71 11.62
CA ALA A 107 1.75 9.25 12.83
C ALA A 107 3.22 8.89 12.56
N LEU A 108 3.52 8.20 11.46
CA LEU A 108 4.90 7.88 11.05
C LEU A 108 5.70 9.14 10.76
N LEU A 109 5.11 10.12 10.07
CA LEU A 109 5.75 11.42 9.83
C LEU A 109 6.02 12.16 11.14
N GLY A 110 5.08 12.13 12.08
CA GLY A 110 5.25 12.70 13.41
C GLY A 110 6.40 12.06 14.20
N LEU A 111 6.49 10.73 14.19
CA LEU A 111 7.60 10.00 14.83
C LEU A 111 8.95 10.35 14.21
N ALA A 112 9.03 10.37 12.88
CA ALA A 112 10.25 10.74 12.17
C ALA A 112 10.66 12.19 12.46
N ALA A 113 9.72 13.12 12.51
CA ALA A 113 10.00 14.52 12.85
C ALA A 113 10.49 14.67 14.31
N TYR A 114 9.91 13.92 15.24
CA TYR A 114 10.30 13.95 16.65
C TYR A 114 11.71 13.40 16.87
N GLU A 115 12.07 12.27 16.25
CA GLU A 115 13.43 11.70 16.31
C GLU A 115 14.47 12.70 15.79
N ASN A 116 14.17 13.42 14.72
CA ASN A 116 15.06 14.46 14.19
C ASN A 116 15.20 15.64 15.15
N ALA A 117 14.12 16.06 15.82
CA ALA A 117 14.21 17.14 16.81
C ALA A 117 15.00 16.74 18.07
N SER A 118 14.93 15.47 18.48
CA SER A 118 15.61 14.95 19.67
C SER A 118 17.07 14.57 19.43
N THR A 119 17.48 14.33 18.18
CA THR A 119 18.89 14.16 17.77
C THR A 119 19.60 15.50 17.48
N THR A 120 18.86 16.62 17.46
CA THR A 120 19.40 17.98 17.27
C THR A 120 19.56 18.76 18.58
N SER A 121 19.53 18.10 19.75
CA SER A 121 20.03 18.73 20.99
C SER A 121 21.56 18.76 20.99
N PRO A 122 22.20 19.91 21.28
CA PRO A 122 23.65 20.08 21.24
C PRO A 122 24.40 19.29 22.31
#